data_AF-A0A355D5J9-F1
#
_entry.id   AF-A0A355D5J9-F1
#
_cell.length_a   1.000
_cell.length_b   1.000
_cell.length_c   1.000
_cell.angle_alpha   90.00
_cell.angle_beta   90.00
_cell.angle_gamma   90.00
#
_symmetry.space_group_name_H-M   'P 1'
#
loop_
_entity.id
_entity.type
_entity.pdbx_description
1 polymer ?
#
loop_
_entity_poly.entity_id
_entity_poly.type
_entity_poly.pdbx_seq_one_letter_code
_entity_poly.pdbx_strand_id
1 'polypeptide(L)' 'MSEIMICDKCKNIICMQAFTTTSCERCGKDIVTGHIPGYRICIDCARYSGDCQQCGENIEDNEVK' A
#
# COMPACT_ATOMS: atom_id res chain seq x y z
N MET A 1 1.32 9.45 13.97
CA MET A 1 1.42 8.02 13.62
C MET A 1 0.81 7.87 12.24
N SER A 2 1.62 7.60 11.22
CA SER A 2 1.14 7.46 9.84
C SER A 2 0.46 6.10 9.71
N GLU A 3 -0.88 6.06 9.79
CA GLU A 3 -1.61 4.80 9.68
C GLU A 3 -1.59 4.35 8.21
N ILE A 4 -0.84 3.28 7.95
CA ILE A 4 -0.75 2.61 6.65
C ILE A 4 -1.84 1.54 6.55
N MET A 5 -2.50 1.44 5.40
CA MET A 5 -3.54 0.45 5.09
C MET A 5 -2.88 -0.73 4.38
N ILE A 6 -2.51 -1.76 5.12
CA ILE A 6 -1.78 -2.93 4.61
C ILE A 6 -2.44 -4.22 5.12
N CYS A 7 -2.81 -5.13 4.21
CA CYS A 7 -3.38 -6.44 4.57
C CYS A 7 -2.32 -7.39 5.16
N ASP A 8 -2.75 -8.44 5.87
CA ASP A 8 -1.83 -9.37 6.56
C ASP A 8 -0.80 -10.03 5.64
N LYS A 9 -1.17 -10.35 4.40
CA LYS A 9 -0.22 -10.87 3.40
C LYS A 9 0.92 -9.90 3.10
N CYS A 10 0.63 -8.61 3.15
CA CYS A 10 1.55 -7.53 2.86
C CYS A 10 2.21 -6.94 4.12
N LYS A 11 1.80 -7.33 5.34
CA LYS A 11 2.44 -6.83 6.58
C LYS A 11 3.92 -7.24 6.67
N ASN A 12 4.28 -8.38 6.09
CA ASN A 12 5.66 -8.85 6.00
C ASN A 12 6.38 -8.26 4.78
N ILE A 13 6.61 -6.94 4.80
CA ILE A 13 7.37 -6.23 3.76
C ILE A 13 8.86 -6.54 3.86
N ILE A 14 9.52 -6.68 2.71
CA ILE A 14 10.98 -6.72 2.59
C ILE A 14 11.51 -5.29 2.61
N CYS A 15 12.46 -4.99 3.50
CA CYS A 15 13.15 -3.71 3.50
C CYS A 15 14.23 -3.70 2.41
N MET A 16 14.30 -2.62 1.63
CA MET A 16 15.28 -2.41 0.55
C MET A 16 16.20 -1.22 0.87
N GLN A 17 17.40 -1.18 0.26
CA GLN A 17 18.30 -0.03 0.36
C GLN A 17 18.06 1.02 -0.74
N ALA A 18 16.79 1.22 -1.12
CA ALA A 18 16.39 2.14 -2.19
C ALA A 18 15.10 2.87 -1.84
N PHE A 19 14.93 4.07 -2.39
CA PHE A 19 13.64 4.75 -2.47
C PHE A 19 12.91 4.29 -3.73
N THR A 20 11.63 3.97 -3.59
CA THR A 20 10.78 3.57 -4.72
C THR A 20 9.74 4.65 -4.95
N THR A 21 9.64 5.11 -6.20
CA THR A 21 8.56 6.00 -6.65
C THR A 21 7.61 5.21 -7.54
N THR A 22 6.34 5.23 -7.20
CA THR A 22 5.24 4.61 -7.96
C THR A 22 4.10 5.62 -8.11
N SER A 23 3.14 5.36 -8.98
CA SER A 23 1.96 6.22 -9.15
C SER A 23 0.71 5.46 -8.72
N CYS A 24 -0.19 6.13 -8.02
CA CYS A 24 -1.44 5.55 -7.54
C CYS A 24 -2.31 5.11 -8.71
N GLU A 25 -2.69 3.83 -8.76
CA GLU A 25 -3.54 3.28 -9.83
C GLU A 25 -4.96 3.87 -9.84
N ARG A 26 -5.43 4.48 -8.74
CA ARG A 26 -6.78 5.05 -8.62
C ARG A 26 -6.87 6.52 -9.01
N CYS A 27 -5.89 7.33 -8.60
CA CYS A 27 -5.94 8.79 -8.77
C CYS A 27 -4.74 9.37 -9.51
N GLY A 28 -3.76 8.55 -9.88
CA GLY A 28 -2.55 8.97 -10.60
C GLY A 28 -1.54 9.76 -9.76
N LYS A 29 -1.80 9.98 -8.46
CA LYS A 29 -0.89 10.70 -7.55
C LYS A 29 0.40 9.90 -7.34
N ASP A 30 1.54 10.57 -7.39
CA ASP A 30 2.83 9.95 -7.09
C ASP A 30 2.94 9.54 -5.62
N ILE A 31 3.52 8.37 -5.40
CA ILE A 31 3.74 7.74 -4.12
C ILE A 31 5.23 7.47 -3.99
N VAL A 32 5.86 8.11 -3.00
CA VAL A 32 7.26 7.88 -2.67
C VAL A 32 7.33 7.04 -1.41
N THR A 33 8.02 5.91 -1.49
CA THR A 33 8.23 4.99 -0.39
C THR A 33 9.71 4.83 -0.14
N GLY A 34 10.12 4.92 1.13
CA GLY A 34 11.52 4.77 1.53
C GLY A 34 11.77 3.37 2.05
N HIS A 35 12.80 2.72 1.51
CA HIS A 35 13.29 1.43 2.00
C HIS A 35 12.29 0.28 1.96
N ILE A 36 11.23 0.38 1.15
CA ILE A 36 10.20 -0.64 0.97
C ILE A 36 9.74 -0.66 -0.49
N PRO A 37 9.05 -1.72 -0.94
CA PRO A 37 8.44 -1.75 -2.25
C PRO A 37 7.42 -0.62 -2.40
N GLY A 38 7.36 -0.06 -3.60
CA GLY A 38 6.40 0.99 -3.93
C GLY A 38 4.96 0.52 -3.73
N TYR A 39 4.12 1.41 -3.22
CA TYR A 39 2.69 1.16 -3.08
C TYR A 39 1.97 1.33 -4.42
N ARG A 40 0.96 0.50 -4.66
CA ARG A 40 0.08 0.59 -5.84
C ARG A 40 -0.99 1.65 -5.67
N ILE A 41 -1.47 1.85 -4.44
CA ILE A 41 -2.54 2.79 -4.11
C ILE A 41 -2.08 3.74 -3.02
N CYS A 42 -2.40 5.03 -3.16
CA CYS A 42 -2.08 6.04 -2.16
C CYS A 42 -2.94 5.87 -0.90
N ILE A 43 -2.49 6.43 0.22
CA ILE A 43 -3.19 6.30 1.50
C ILE A 43 -4.63 6.86 1.44
N ASP A 44 -4.84 7.96 0.70
CA ASP A 44 -6.14 8.61 0.59
C ASP A 44 -7.16 7.67 -0.09
N CYS A 45 -6.77 7.05 -1.20
CA CYS A 45 -7.62 6.09 -1.92
C CYS A 45 -7.81 4.79 -1.13
N ALA A 46 -6.74 4.27 -0.52
CA ALA A 46 -6.81 3.07 0.31
C ALA A 46 -7.77 3.21 1.49
N ARG A 47 -7.77 4.38 2.16
CA ARG A 47 -8.74 4.69 3.24
C ARG A 47 -10.17 4.81 2.73
N TYR A 48 -10.36 5.36 1.53
CA TYR A 48 -11.68 5.52 0.95
C TYR A 48 -12.29 4.19 0.51
N SER A 49 -11.51 3.27 -0.07
CA SER A 49 -12.00 1.99 -0.59
C SER A 49 -11.85 0.80 0.37
N GLY A 50 -11.07 0.93 1.44
CA GLY A 50 -10.71 -0.20 2.30
C GLY A 50 -9.69 -1.15 1.66
N ASP A 51 -8.93 -0.67 0.66
CA ASP A 51 -7.96 -1.47 -0.07
C ASP A 51 -6.55 -1.37 0.54
N CYS A 52 -5.77 -2.43 0.42
CA CYS A 52 -4.36 -2.46 0.77
C CYS A 52 -3.55 -1.57 -0.17
N GLN A 53 -2.75 -0.66 0.37
CA GLN A 53 -1.88 0.24 -0.40
C GLN A 53 -0.88 -0.51 -1.28
N GLN A 54 -0.39 -1.67 -0.82
CA GLN A 54 0.68 -2.39 -1.51
C GLN A 54 0.15 -3.32 -2.61
N CYS A 55 -0.89 -4.10 -2.36
CA CYS A 55 -1.43 -5.03 -3.37
C CYS A 55 -2.64 -4.50 -4.13
N GLY A 56 -3.37 -3.54 -3.57
CA GLY A 56 -4.58 -2.96 -4.15
C GLY A 56 -5.86 -3.78 -3.94
N GLU A 57 -5.80 -4.86 -3.18
CA GLU A 57 -6.98 -5.67 -2.83
C GLU A 57 -7.64 -5.21 -1.53
N ASN A 58 -8.94 -5.46 -1.39
CA ASN A 58 -9.68 -5.17 -0.18
C ASN A 58 -9.09 -5.93 1.04
N ILE A 59 -8.98 -5.26 2.19
CA ILE A 59 -8.36 -5.82 3.38
C ILE A 59 -9.29 -6.84 4.07
N GLU A 60 -10.61 -6.62 4.06
CA GLU A 60 -11.58 -7.51 4.72
C GLU A 60 -11.62 -8.89 4.05
N ASP A 61 -11.46 -8.94 2.73
CA ASP A 61 -11.33 -10.20 1.97
C ASP A 61 -10.05 -11.00 2.34
N ASN A 62 -9.08 -10.35 2.97
CA ASN A 62 -7.80 -10.96 3.38
C ASN A 62 -7.77 -11.43 4.85
N GLU A 63 -8.75 -11.10 5.68
CA GLU A 63 -8.84 -11.57 7.08
C GLU A 63 -9.52 -12.96 7.21
N VAL A 64 -10.06 -13.52 6.12
CA VAL A 64 -10.83 -14.79 6.11
C VAL A 64 -9.99 -16.01 5.68
N LYS A 65 -8.69 -16.07 5.98
CA LYS A 65 -7.86 -17.26 5.67
C LYS A 65 -7.15 -17.85 6.87
#